data_AF-A0A098F6M4-F1
#
_entry.id   AF-A0A098F6M4-F1
#
_cell.length_a   1.000
_cell.length_b   1.000
_cell.length_c   1.000
_cell.angle_alpha   90.00
_cell.angle_beta   90.00
_cell.angle_gamma   90.00
#
_symmetry.space_group_name_H-M   'P 1'
#
loop_
_entity.id
_entity.type
_entity.pdbx_description
1 polymer ?
#
loop_
_entity_poly.entity_id
_entity_poly.type
_entity_poly.pdbx_seq_one_letter_code
_entity_poly.pdbx_strand_id
1 'polypeptide(L)'
;MKDKKVGAEHLIYMIIIFVIFISFTLVLSFGDIPNANSILGVAATVSSIILSIIAILLSLIDVAGQRQSVVDLKETADKLNATSAKSQDLLLEMINKIEQIEVIRDSLLEDSVANAEWRKEVQNSLEAIKGTGNGENKIVVDLLKKIEESNNDYKYKQLSLSDIFDMDLKPIQTTGSTNIARNINVINDYIYRNYLRGSSEKLNTLVDKIREETGLNRTRIKYAINKLIDNGNLSKTISSKTQEEYIHIN
;
A
#
# COMPACT_ATOMS: atom_id res chain seq x y z
N MET A 1 30.32 23.86 28.27
CA MET A 1 31.33 23.65 27.21
C MET A 1 30.91 22.39 26.46
N LYS A 2 30.68 22.47 25.14
CA LYS A 2 30.27 21.31 24.32
C LYS A 2 31.49 20.42 24.11
N ASP A 3 31.44 19.19 24.61
CA ASP A 3 32.45 18.17 24.35
C ASP A 3 32.50 17.88 22.85
N LYS A 4 33.51 18.42 22.17
CA LYS A 4 33.82 18.08 20.78
C LYS A 4 34.32 16.64 20.78
N LYS A 5 33.43 15.69 20.46
CA LYS A 5 33.80 14.31 20.18
C LYS A 5 34.70 14.31 18.94
N VAL A 6 35.96 13.93 19.13
CA VAL A 6 36.90 13.74 18.03
C VAL A 6 36.36 12.61 17.16
N GLY A 7 35.96 12.93 15.93
CA GLY A 7 35.48 11.94 14.97
C GLY A 7 36.55 10.90 14.66
N ALA A 8 36.15 9.66 14.37
CA ALA A 8 37.06 8.55 14.06
C ALA A 8 38.05 8.90 12.93
N GLU A 9 37.64 9.78 12.02
CA GLU A 9 38.48 10.32 10.94
C GLU A 9 39.73 11.02 11.46
N HIS A 10 39.62 11.86 12.50
CA HIS A 10 40.76 12.55 13.09
C HIS A 10 41.74 11.61 13.78
N LEU A 11 41.23 10.49 14.32
CA LEU A 11 42.06 9.46 14.94
C LEU A 11 42.88 8.71 13.87
N ILE A 12 42.28 8.43 12.70
CA ILE A 12 42.98 7.85 11.55
C ILE A 12 44.09 8.79 11.06
N TYR A 13 43.82 10.09 10.93
CA TYR A 13 44.85 11.07 10.54
C TYR A 13 46.01 11.14 11.53
N MET A 14 45.73 11.11 12.83
CA MET A 14 46.77 11.10 13.88
C MET A 14 47.65 9.85 13.80
N ILE A 15 47.06 8.68 13.56
CA ILE A 15 47.82 7.43 13.37
C ILE A 15 48.72 7.53 12.14
N ILE A 16 48.21 7.99 10.99
CA ILE A 16 49.01 8.13 9.76
C ILE A 16 50.19 9.08 9.97
N ILE A 17 49.96 10.24 10.61
CA ILE A 17 51.02 11.23 10.90
C ILE A 17 52.08 10.62 11.82
N PHE A 18 51.68 9.89 12.86
CA PHE A 18 52.60 9.26 13.79
C PHE A 18 53.49 8.20 13.12
N VAL A 19 52.93 7.45 12.16
CA VAL A 19 53.65 6.43 11.39
C VAL A 19 54.67 7.05 10.45
N ILE A 20 54.29 8.12 9.74
CA ILE A 20 55.20 8.87 8.88
C ILE A 20 56.35 9.42 9.73
N PHE A 21 56.04 9.95 10.91
CA PHE A 21 57.04 10.50 11.83
C PHE A 21 58.04 9.43 12.33
N ILE A 22 57.56 8.25 12.71
CA ILE A 22 58.42 7.13 13.13
C ILE A 22 59.28 6.65 11.96
N SER A 23 58.69 6.48 10.78
CA SER A 23 59.41 6.02 9.59
C SER A 23 60.51 7.01 9.19
N PHE A 24 60.21 8.30 9.24
CA PHE A 24 61.16 9.37 8.97
C PHE A 24 62.31 9.38 9.98
N THR A 25 62.01 9.23 11.27
CA THR A 25 63.02 9.15 12.34
C THR A 25 63.93 7.93 12.17
N LEU A 26 63.38 6.78 11.78
CA LEU A 26 64.15 5.56 11.51
C LEU A 26 65.06 5.69 10.29
N VAL A 27 64.57 6.30 9.20
CA VAL A 27 65.38 6.53 8.00
C VAL A 27 66.54 7.49 8.31
N LEU A 28 66.30 8.56 9.05
CA LEU A 28 67.36 9.49 9.48
C LEU A 28 68.38 8.83 10.41
N SER A 29 67.93 7.97 11.33
CA SER A 29 68.83 7.34 12.30
C SER A 29 69.68 6.21 11.72
N PHE A 30 69.25 5.56 10.63
CA PHE A 30 69.91 4.36 10.11
C PHE A 30 70.33 4.46 8.62
N GLY A 31 69.97 5.54 7.92
CA GLY A 31 70.22 5.70 6.49
C GLY A 31 71.68 5.97 6.10
N ASP A 32 72.52 6.42 7.04
CA ASP A 32 73.89 6.86 6.77
C ASP A 32 74.95 5.76 6.96
N ILE A 33 74.54 4.51 7.20
CA ILE A 33 75.45 3.39 7.47
C ILE A 33 75.66 2.58 6.17
N PRO A 34 76.88 2.51 5.60
CA PRO A 34 77.15 1.92 4.28
C PRO A 34 77.08 0.37 4.25
N ASN A 35 76.49 -0.27 5.26
CA ASN A 35 76.38 -1.72 5.36
C ASN A 35 75.04 -2.22 4.80
N ALA A 36 75.08 -3.03 3.74
CA ALA A 36 73.90 -3.64 3.12
C ALA A 36 73.02 -4.43 4.12
N ASN A 37 73.63 -5.01 5.16
CA ASN A 37 72.92 -5.75 6.20
C ASN A 37 72.07 -4.84 7.10
N SER A 38 72.53 -3.61 7.34
CA SER A 38 71.80 -2.59 8.11
C SER A 38 70.58 -2.07 7.32
N ILE A 39 70.73 -1.89 6.01
CA ILE A 39 69.64 -1.44 5.12
C ILE A 39 68.51 -2.49 5.07
N LEU A 40 68.85 -3.78 4.97
CA LEU A 40 67.86 -4.87 4.99
C LEU A 40 67.11 -4.95 6.32
N GLY A 41 67.81 -4.80 7.46
CA GLY A 41 67.18 -4.78 8.78
C GLY A 41 66.23 -3.60 8.97
N VAL A 42 66.59 -2.42 8.46
CA VAL A 42 65.73 -1.22 8.49
C VAL A 42 64.51 -1.40 7.60
N ALA A 43 64.68 -1.92 6.37
CA ALA A 43 63.57 -2.19 5.46
C ALA A 43 62.58 -3.22 6.04
N ALA A 44 63.08 -4.27 6.70
CA ALA A 44 62.25 -5.24 7.41
C ALA A 44 61.47 -4.60 8.57
N THR A 45 62.10 -3.71 9.33
CA THR A 45 61.47 -2.99 10.44
C THR A 45 60.37 -2.05 9.95
N VAL A 46 60.62 -1.27 8.89
CA VAL A 46 59.63 -0.39 8.28
C VAL A 46 58.46 -1.20 7.70
N SER A 47 58.74 -2.32 7.04
CA SER A 47 57.70 -3.21 6.51
C SER A 47 56.84 -3.80 7.62
N SER A 48 57.43 -4.19 8.75
CA SER A 48 56.71 -4.67 9.93
C SER A 48 55.79 -3.59 10.52
N ILE A 49 56.26 -2.35 10.60
CA ILE A 49 55.47 -1.21 11.08
C ILE A 49 54.24 -1.02 10.18
N ILE A 50 54.45 -0.99 8.85
CA ILE A 50 53.36 -0.86 7.87
C ILE A 50 52.34 -1.99 8.03
N LEU A 51 52.81 -3.23 8.19
CA LEU A 51 51.92 -4.39 8.34
C LEU A 51 51.08 -4.34 9.62
N SER A 52 51.68 -3.89 10.73
CA SER A 52 50.96 -3.70 11.99
C SER A 52 49.88 -2.63 11.90
N ILE A 53 50.11 -1.56 11.12
CA ILE A 53 49.12 -0.50 10.94
C ILE A 53 47.94 -0.99 10.10
N ILE A 54 48.20 -1.72 9.02
CA ILE A 54 47.14 -2.33 8.20
C ILE A 54 46.28 -3.26 9.07
N ALA A 55 46.90 -4.06 9.94
CA ALA A 55 46.17 -4.93 10.86
C ALA A 55 45.26 -4.14 11.83
N ILE A 56 45.77 -3.05 12.43
CA ILE A 56 44.97 -2.18 13.31
C ILE A 56 43.80 -1.54 12.55
N LEU A 57 44.04 -1.06 11.33
CA LEU A 57 42.99 -0.45 10.49
C LEU A 57 41.90 -1.45 10.14
N LEU A 58 42.26 -2.69 9.75
CA LEU A 58 41.29 -3.75 9.47
C LEU A 58 40.43 -4.09 10.70
N SER A 59 41.03 -4.20 11.88
CA SER A 59 40.29 -4.44 13.12
C SER A 59 39.33 -3.30 13.48
N LEU A 60 39.73 -2.04 13.24
CA LEU A 60 38.86 -0.88 13.50
C LEU A 60 37.68 -0.81 12.54
N ILE A 61 37.89 -1.10 11.25
CA ILE A 61 36.83 -1.13 10.23
C ILE A 61 35.82 -2.23 10.56
N ASP A 62 36.29 -3.43 10.95
CA ASP A 62 35.41 -4.55 11.31
C ASP A 62 34.53 -4.23 12.53
N VAL A 63 35.13 -3.70 13.62
CA VAL A 63 34.40 -3.31 14.83
C VAL A 63 33.39 -2.19 14.56
N ALA A 64 33.72 -1.22 13.70
CA ALA A 64 32.80 -0.16 13.33
C ALA A 64 31.64 -0.68 12.45
N GLY A 65 31.92 -1.56 11.50
CA GLY A 65 30.92 -2.18 10.62
C GLY A 65 29.91 -3.05 11.38
N GLN A 66 30.38 -3.81 12.37
CA GLN A 66 29.51 -4.59 13.25
C GLN A 66 28.58 -3.71 14.09
N ARG A 67 29.10 -2.61 14.67
CA ARG A 67 28.30 -1.71 15.50
C ARG A 67 27.19 -1.02 14.69
N GLN A 68 27.48 -0.59 13.46
CA GLN A 68 26.46 0.00 12.60
C GLN A 68 25.37 -1.01 12.24
N SER A 69 25.75 -2.24 11.88
CA SER A 69 24.78 -3.31 11.57
C SER A 69 23.86 -3.61 12.75
N VAL A 70 24.36 -3.62 13.99
CA VAL A 70 23.53 -3.83 15.19
C VAL A 70 22.54 -2.69 15.40
N VAL A 71 22.94 -1.44 15.13
CA VAL A 71 22.05 -0.27 15.24
C VAL A 71 20.94 -0.36 14.18
N ASP A 72 21.27 -0.69 12.94
CA ASP A 72 20.31 -0.81 11.84
C ASP A 72 19.33 -1.97 12.07
N LEU A 73 19.81 -3.09 12.62
CA LEU A 73 18.97 -4.22 13.03
C LEU A 73 17.99 -3.83 14.14
N LYS A 74 18.45 -3.05 15.13
CA LYS A 74 17.58 -2.55 16.19
C LYS A 74 16.49 -1.63 15.65
N GLU A 75 16.85 -0.69 14.78
CA GLU A 75 15.87 0.21 14.15
C GLU A 75 14.85 -0.56 13.30
N THR A 76 15.32 -1.59 12.59
CA THR A 76 14.44 -2.46 11.79
C THR A 76 13.49 -3.26 12.66
N ALA A 77 13.96 -3.80 13.79
CA ALA A 77 13.14 -4.51 14.76
C ALA A 77 12.08 -3.59 15.39
N ASP A 78 12.45 -2.36 15.74
CA ASP A 78 11.52 -1.37 16.30
C ASP A 78 10.44 -0.98 15.27
N LYS A 79 10.82 -0.76 13.99
CA LYS A 79 9.86 -0.52 12.90
C LYS A 79 8.93 -1.71 12.66
N LEU A 80 9.47 -2.93 12.73
CA LEU A 80 8.69 -4.15 12.57
C LEU A 80 7.66 -4.29 13.69
N ASN A 81 8.06 -4.06 14.94
CA ASN A 81 7.17 -4.10 16.09
C ASN A 81 6.06 -3.06 16.00
N ALA A 82 6.39 -1.82 15.62
CA ALA A 82 5.39 -0.77 15.41
C ALA A 82 4.40 -1.12 14.29
N THR A 83 4.89 -1.71 13.20
CA THR A 83 4.05 -2.17 12.09
C THR A 83 3.14 -3.33 12.49
N SER A 84 3.66 -4.25 13.30
CA SER A 84 2.91 -5.38 13.83
C SER A 84 1.78 -4.93 14.75
N ALA A 85 2.06 -4.00 15.67
CA ALA A 85 1.04 -3.40 16.54
C ALA A 85 -0.07 -2.73 15.73
N LYS A 86 0.29 -1.91 14.73
CA LYS A 86 -0.70 -1.29 13.84
C LYS A 86 -1.53 -2.30 13.06
N SER A 87 -0.93 -3.43 12.69
CA SER A 87 -1.64 -4.51 11.99
C SER A 87 -2.67 -5.20 12.91
N GLN A 88 -2.34 -5.36 14.20
CA GLN A 88 -3.27 -5.90 15.19
C GLN A 88 -4.45 -4.96 15.43
N ASP A 89 -4.21 -3.66 15.54
CA ASP A 89 -5.29 -2.67 15.69
C ASP A 89 -6.24 -2.69 14.49
N LEU A 90 -5.69 -2.78 13.26
CA LEU A 90 -6.51 -2.90 12.05
C LEU A 90 -7.31 -4.20 12.00
N LEU A 91 -6.75 -5.31 12.50
CA LEU A 91 -7.48 -6.58 12.58
C LEU A 91 -8.65 -6.48 13.57
N LEU A 92 -8.45 -5.85 14.73
CA LEU A 92 -9.52 -5.62 15.69
C LEU A 92 -10.62 -4.73 15.12
N GLU A 93 -10.26 -3.67 14.39
CA GLU A 93 -11.22 -2.82 13.70
C GLU A 93 -12.00 -3.58 12.62
N MET A 94 -11.32 -4.44 11.85
CA MET A 94 -11.98 -5.29 10.86
C MET A 94 -12.95 -6.29 11.50
N ILE A 95 -12.58 -6.91 12.62
CA ILE A 95 -13.47 -7.83 13.35
C ILE A 95 -14.74 -7.12 13.79
N ASN A 96 -14.63 -5.91 14.38
CA ASN A 96 -15.79 -5.12 14.78
C ASN A 96 -16.67 -4.74 13.57
N LYS A 97 -16.07 -4.38 12.43
CA LYS A 97 -16.83 -4.09 11.21
C LYS A 97 -17.53 -5.33 10.63
N ILE A 98 -16.93 -6.53 10.76
CA ILE A 98 -17.57 -7.78 10.33
C ILE A 98 -18.81 -8.07 11.19
N GLU A 99 -18.73 -7.85 12.51
CA GLU A 99 -19.87 -7.99 13.41
C GLU A 99 -21.02 -7.05 13.02
N GLN A 100 -20.71 -5.80 12.65
CA GLN A 100 -21.70 -4.85 12.14
C GLN A 100 -22.31 -5.30 10.79
N ILE A 101 -21.52 -5.92 9.92
CA ILE A 101 -22.03 -6.50 8.66
C ILE A 101 -22.97 -7.66 8.93
N GLU A 102 -22.72 -8.48 9.96
CA GLU A 102 -23.65 -9.55 10.36
C GLU A 102 -24.99 -8.99 10.82
N VAL A 103 -24.99 -7.93 11.64
CA VAL A 103 -26.22 -7.25 12.06
C VAL A 103 -26.98 -6.68 10.85
N ILE A 104 -26.27 -6.05 9.90
CA ILE A 104 -26.89 -5.53 8.67
C ILE A 104 -27.47 -6.67 7.83
N ARG A 105 -26.73 -7.78 7.70
CA ARG A 105 -27.18 -8.96 6.95
C ARG A 105 -28.48 -9.50 7.55
N ASP A 106 -28.55 -9.64 8.86
CA ASP A 106 -29.72 -10.19 9.54
C ASP A 106 -30.93 -9.25 9.37
N SER A 107 -30.72 -7.93 9.50
CA SER A 107 -31.76 -6.93 9.21
C SER A 107 -32.25 -7.00 7.76
N LEU A 108 -31.34 -7.20 6.78
CA LEU A 108 -31.73 -7.32 5.37
C LEU A 108 -32.48 -8.62 5.09
N LEU A 109 -32.13 -9.72 5.76
CA LEU A 109 -32.85 -10.98 5.63
C LEU A 109 -34.26 -10.87 6.21
N GLU A 110 -34.41 -10.24 7.38
CA GLU A 110 -35.70 -9.97 7.99
C GLU A 110 -36.57 -9.08 7.07
N ASP A 111 -36.01 -7.99 6.56
CA ASP A 111 -36.69 -7.11 5.61
C ASP A 111 -37.07 -7.84 4.31
N SER A 112 -36.20 -8.72 3.79
CA SER A 112 -36.51 -9.51 2.60
C SER A 112 -37.66 -10.49 2.83
N VAL A 113 -37.75 -11.09 4.01
CA VAL A 113 -38.85 -12.01 4.36
C VAL A 113 -40.15 -11.22 4.50
N ALA A 114 -40.14 -10.10 5.23
CA ALA A 114 -41.30 -9.22 5.37
C ALA A 114 -41.79 -8.69 4.01
N ASN A 115 -40.88 -8.32 3.11
CA ASN A 115 -41.21 -7.89 1.75
C ASN A 115 -41.81 -9.03 0.92
N ALA A 116 -41.31 -10.25 1.04
CA ALA A 116 -41.88 -11.41 0.35
C ALA A 116 -43.31 -11.73 0.82
N GLU A 117 -43.59 -11.59 2.11
CA GLU A 117 -44.94 -11.74 2.67
C GLU A 117 -45.88 -10.63 2.20
N TRP A 118 -45.43 -9.38 2.24
CA TRP A 118 -46.20 -8.24 1.72
C TRP A 118 -46.52 -8.41 0.23
N ARG A 119 -45.57 -8.87 -0.59
CA ARG A 119 -45.81 -9.15 -2.01
C ARG A 119 -46.89 -10.22 -2.22
N LYS A 120 -46.90 -11.28 -1.40
CA LYS A 120 -47.96 -12.30 -1.44
C LYS A 120 -49.31 -11.71 -1.05
N GLU A 121 -49.36 -10.85 -0.04
CA GLU A 121 -50.61 -10.20 0.38
C GLU A 121 -51.18 -9.26 -0.70
N VAL A 122 -50.30 -8.47 -1.34
CA VAL A 122 -50.67 -7.60 -2.47
C VAL A 122 -51.13 -8.44 -3.66
N GLN A 123 -50.44 -9.55 -3.97
CA GLN A 123 -50.84 -10.45 -5.04
C GLN A 123 -52.22 -11.07 -4.78
N ASN A 124 -52.46 -11.59 -3.58
CA ASN A 124 -53.76 -12.17 -3.20
C ASN A 124 -54.89 -11.12 -3.30
N SER A 125 -54.61 -9.88 -2.90
CA SER A 125 -55.56 -8.77 -3.00
C SER A 125 -55.86 -8.39 -4.46
N LEU A 126 -54.86 -8.44 -5.34
CA LEU A 126 -55.03 -8.21 -6.78
C LEU A 126 -55.81 -9.33 -7.47
N GLU A 127 -55.59 -10.59 -7.08
CA GLU A 127 -56.33 -11.75 -7.59
C GLU A 127 -57.81 -11.70 -7.17
N ALA A 128 -58.10 -11.27 -5.93
CA ALA A 128 -59.47 -11.04 -5.46
C ALA A 128 -60.21 -10.00 -6.31
N ILE A 129 -59.55 -8.88 -6.66
CA ILE A 129 -60.13 -7.83 -7.52
C ILE A 129 -60.43 -8.34 -8.94
N LYS A 130 -59.56 -9.20 -9.50
CA LYS A 130 -59.77 -9.79 -10.84
C LYS A 130 -60.93 -10.78 -10.87
N GLY A 131 -61.22 -11.45 -9.76
CA GLY A 131 -62.33 -12.41 -9.64
C GLY A 131 -63.71 -11.74 -9.51
N THR A 132 -63.79 -10.55 -8.92
CA THR A 132 -65.02 -9.75 -8.81
C THR A 132 -65.11 -8.76 -9.98
N GLY A 133 -65.77 -9.15 -11.06
CA GLY A 133 -66.08 -8.25 -12.17
C GLY A 133 -66.85 -7.02 -11.67
N ASN A 134 -66.29 -5.83 -11.91
CA ASN A 134 -66.50 -4.54 -11.22
C ASN A 134 -65.71 -4.39 -9.92
N GLY A 135 -64.54 -3.75 -10.04
CA GLY A 135 -63.71 -3.32 -8.92
C GLY A 135 -64.50 -2.40 -7.99
N GLU A 136 -64.95 -2.96 -6.87
CA GLU A 136 -65.48 -2.16 -5.77
C GLU A 136 -64.39 -1.22 -5.27
N ASN A 137 -64.65 0.08 -5.37
CA ASN A 137 -63.77 1.20 -5.01
C ASN A 137 -63.13 1.03 -3.60
N LYS A 138 -63.79 0.29 -2.70
CA LYS A 138 -63.31 0.00 -1.35
C LYS A 138 -62.05 -0.87 -1.31
N ILE A 139 -61.91 -1.87 -2.19
CA ILE A 139 -60.74 -2.78 -2.20
C ILE A 139 -59.50 -2.05 -2.74
N VAL A 140 -59.70 -1.18 -3.74
CA VAL A 140 -58.63 -0.34 -4.29
C VAL A 140 -58.14 0.69 -3.26
N VAL A 141 -59.06 1.29 -2.49
CA VAL A 141 -58.70 2.21 -1.40
C VAL A 141 -57.94 1.51 -0.27
N ASP A 142 -58.32 0.29 0.11
CA ASP A 142 -57.58 -0.49 1.12
C ASP A 142 -56.17 -0.87 0.64
N LEU A 143 -56.01 -1.21 -0.65
CA LEU A 143 -54.69 -1.47 -1.23
C LEU A 143 -53.79 -0.22 -1.23
N LEU A 144 -54.33 0.94 -1.62
CA LEU A 144 -53.59 2.20 -1.61
C LEU A 144 -53.16 2.58 -0.19
N LYS A 145 -54.03 2.38 0.80
CA LYS A 145 -53.71 2.63 2.20
C LYS A 145 -52.61 1.71 2.72
N LYS A 146 -52.66 0.41 2.40
CA LYS A 146 -51.59 -0.55 2.76
C LYS A 146 -50.25 -0.23 2.08
N ILE A 147 -50.28 0.24 0.83
CA ILE A 147 -49.07 0.68 0.11
C ILE A 147 -48.47 1.93 0.79
N GLU A 148 -49.31 2.88 1.20
CA GLU A 148 -48.87 4.12 1.85
C GLU A 148 -48.33 3.88 3.27
N GLU A 149 -48.95 2.99 4.03
CA GLU A 149 -48.48 2.55 5.36
C GLU A 149 -47.11 1.84 5.24
N SER A 150 -46.95 0.94 4.27
CA SER A 150 -45.69 0.25 4.03
C SER A 150 -44.58 1.22 3.55
N ASN A 151 -44.87 2.16 2.65
CA ASN A 151 -43.90 3.15 2.19
C ASN A 151 -43.40 4.06 3.33
N ASN A 152 -44.27 4.40 4.28
CA ASN A 152 -43.86 5.17 5.45
C ASN A 152 -42.93 4.36 6.37
N ASP A 153 -43.22 3.07 6.60
CA ASP A 153 -42.36 2.19 7.40
C ASP A 153 -40.95 2.03 6.77
N TYR A 154 -40.88 1.83 5.45
CA TYR A 154 -39.59 1.78 4.72
C TYR A 154 -38.79 3.08 4.84
N LYS A 155 -39.46 4.23 4.84
CA LYS A 155 -38.80 5.54 4.99
C LYS A 155 -38.16 5.70 6.38
N TYR A 156 -38.85 5.29 7.45
CA TYR A 156 -38.31 5.32 8.81
C TYR A 156 -37.14 4.34 9.00
N LYS A 157 -37.21 3.14 8.41
CA LYS A 157 -36.10 2.18 8.42
C LYS A 157 -34.88 2.67 7.64
N GLN A 158 -35.07 3.29 6.47
CA GLN A 158 -33.97 3.90 5.71
C GLN A 158 -33.24 4.99 6.51
N LEU A 159 -33.98 5.81 7.27
CA LEU A 159 -33.42 6.80 8.18
C LEU A 159 -32.57 6.15 9.28
N SER A 160 -33.04 5.03 9.86
CA SER A 160 -32.24 4.31 10.87
C SER A 160 -30.97 3.64 10.29
N LEU A 161 -31.04 3.17 9.04
CA LEU A 161 -29.89 2.61 8.33
C LEU A 161 -28.90 3.72 7.93
N SER A 162 -29.36 4.90 7.49
CA SER A 162 -28.46 6.03 7.24
C SER A 162 -27.76 6.48 8.51
N ASP A 163 -28.41 6.43 9.68
CA ASP A 163 -27.78 6.75 10.96
C ASP A 163 -26.69 5.72 11.35
N ILE A 164 -26.83 4.47 10.93
CA ILE A 164 -25.78 3.42 11.06
C ILE A 164 -24.63 3.70 10.07
N PHE A 165 -24.92 4.20 8.87
CA PHE A 165 -23.91 4.54 7.86
C PHE A 165 -23.23 5.92 8.07
N ASP A 166 -23.85 6.81 8.85
CA ASP A 166 -23.33 8.13 9.25
C ASP A 166 -22.42 8.06 10.48
N MET A 167 -22.09 6.85 10.96
CA MET A 167 -21.08 6.64 11.99
C MET A 167 -19.70 6.99 11.42
N ASP A 168 -19.35 8.28 11.52
CA ASP A 168 -18.11 8.97 11.09
C ASP A 168 -17.05 7.99 10.58
N LEU A 169 -17.23 7.56 9.31
CA LEU A 169 -16.19 6.89 8.54
C LEU A 169 -15.15 7.96 8.27
N LYS A 170 -14.39 8.36 9.31
CA LYS A 170 -13.15 9.10 9.12
C LYS A 170 -12.41 8.30 8.06
N PRO A 171 -12.16 8.89 6.88
CA PRO A 171 -11.55 8.15 5.80
C PRO A 171 -10.25 7.62 6.38
N ILE A 172 -10.15 6.30 6.51
CA ILE A 172 -8.94 5.66 6.97
C ILE A 172 -7.87 6.21 6.03
N GLN A 173 -6.96 7.01 6.57
CA GLN A 173 -5.76 7.43 5.86
C GLN A 173 -4.84 6.19 5.78
N THR A 174 -5.31 5.17 5.08
CA THR A 174 -4.53 4.05 4.59
C THR A 174 -3.69 4.59 3.44
N THR A 175 -2.56 5.16 3.82
CA THR A 175 -1.47 5.54 2.91
C THR A 175 -0.95 4.26 2.23
N GLY A 176 -1.42 3.98 1.01
CA GLY A 176 -0.78 3.05 0.08
C GLY A 176 -1.73 2.03 -0.58
N SER A 177 -2.17 1.01 0.16
CA SER A 177 -2.68 -0.24 -0.44
C SER A 177 -4.17 -0.23 -0.82
N THR A 178 -5.05 0.31 0.03
CA THR A 178 -6.51 0.39 -0.22
C THR A 178 -6.87 1.35 -1.36
N ASN A 179 -6.10 2.44 -1.51
CA ASN A 179 -6.26 3.38 -2.62
C ASN A 179 -5.97 2.71 -3.97
N ILE A 180 -5.02 1.78 -4.02
CA ILE A 180 -4.70 1.06 -5.26
C ILE A 180 -5.82 0.10 -5.64
N ALA A 181 -6.32 -0.71 -4.71
CA ALA A 181 -7.43 -1.62 -4.95
C ALA A 181 -8.72 -0.87 -5.36
N ARG A 182 -9.02 0.25 -4.68
CA ARG A 182 -10.14 1.12 -5.04
C ARG A 182 -9.98 1.70 -6.45
N ASN A 183 -8.78 2.17 -6.81
CA ASN A 183 -8.53 2.70 -8.15
C ASN A 183 -8.65 1.61 -9.22
N ILE A 184 -8.19 0.39 -8.95
CA ILE A 184 -8.35 -0.75 -9.86
C ILE A 184 -9.83 -1.04 -10.11
N ASN A 185 -10.65 -1.08 -9.04
CA ASN A 185 -12.09 -1.34 -9.18
C ASN A 185 -12.82 -0.23 -9.94
N VAL A 186 -12.54 1.04 -9.63
CA VAL A 186 -13.12 2.19 -10.33
C VAL A 186 -12.76 2.19 -11.82
N ILE A 187 -11.50 1.86 -12.14
CA ILE A 187 -11.03 1.79 -13.52
C ILE A 187 -11.63 0.58 -14.25
N ASN A 188 -11.74 -0.56 -13.58
CA ASN A 188 -12.35 -1.76 -14.14
C ASN A 188 -13.84 -1.52 -14.47
N ASP A 189 -14.58 -0.92 -13.54
CA ASP A 189 -15.98 -0.53 -13.70
C ASP A 189 -16.17 0.47 -14.85
N TYR A 190 -15.32 1.51 -14.93
CA TYR A 190 -15.31 2.43 -16.06
C TYR A 190 -15.13 1.71 -17.39
N ILE A 191 -14.16 0.80 -17.48
CA ILE A 191 -13.83 0.09 -18.73
C ILE A 191 -15.02 -0.77 -19.16
N TYR A 192 -15.60 -1.56 -18.26
CA TYR A 192 -16.72 -2.44 -18.62
C TYR A 192 -18.03 -1.70 -18.91
N ARG A 193 -18.23 -0.48 -18.37
CA ARG A 193 -19.38 0.36 -18.72
C ARG A 193 -19.25 1.01 -20.09
N ASN A 194 -18.05 1.47 -20.44
CA ASN A 194 -17.85 2.31 -21.62
C ASN A 194 -17.37 1.54 -22.87
N TYR A 195 -16.97 0.28 -22.72
CA TYR A 195 -16.38 -0.49 -23.80
C TYR A 195 -16.93 -1.92 -23.86
N LEU A 196 -17.22 -2.36 -25.09
CA LEU A 196 -17.65 -3.73 -25.36
C LEU A 196 -16.47 -4.70 -25.32
N ARG A 197 -16.71 -5.95 -24.91
CA ARG A 197 -15.71 -7.04 -25.03
C ARG A 197 -15.22 -7.17 -26.47
N GLY A 198 -13.91 -7.36 -26.64
CA GLY A 198 -13.24 -7.41 -27.94
C GLY A 198 -12.93 -6.04 -28.55
N SER A 199 -13.32 -4.94 -27.93
CA SER A 199 -12.88 -3.60 -28.37
C SER A 199 -11.42 -3.33 -28.00
N SER A 200 -10.78 -2.48 -28.79
CA SER A 200 -9.39 -2.06 -28.58
C SER A 200 -9.28 -0.54 -28.59
N GLU A 201 -8.55 0.03 -27.63
CA GLU A 201 -8.31 1.46 -27.52
C GLU A 201 -6.83 1.74 -27.30
N LYS A 202 -6.33 2.86 -27.83
CA LYS A 202 -4.95 3.30 -27.55
C LYS A 202 -4.80 3.58 -26.06
N LEU A 203 -3.72 3.08 -25.43
CA LEU A 203 -3.50 3.24 -23.98
C LEU A 203 -3.56 4.69 -23.53
N ASN A 204 -2.91 5.61 -24.25
CA ASN A 204 -2.90 7.02 -23.86
C ASN A 204 -4.28 7.67 -23.98
N THR A 205 -5.05 7.32 -25.02
CA THR A 205 -6.43 7.76 -25.18
C THR A 205 -7.33 7.23 -24.06
N LEU A 206 -7.20 5.95 -23.74
CA LEU A 206 -7.94 5.31 -22.64
C LEU A 206 -7.62 5.97 -21.29
N VAL A 207 -6.33 6.22 -21.03
CA VAL A 207 -5.86 6.87 -19.80
C VAL A 207 -6.44 8.28 -19.67
N ASP A 208 -6.54 9.03 -20.77
CA ASP A 208 -7.09 10.38 -20.76
C ASP A 208 -8.60 10.40 -20.52
N LYS A 209 -9.33 9.51 -21.19
CA LYS A 209 -10.77 9.35 -20.96
C LYS A 209 -11.10 8.94 -19.51
N ILE A 210 -10.35 7.98 -18.95
CA ILE A 210 -10.49 7.58 -17.54
C ILE A 210 -10.18 8.74 -16.61
N ARG A 211 -9.13 9.52 -16.90
CA ARG A 211 -8.75 10.67 -16.08
C ARG A 211 -9.84 11.73 -16.06
N GLU A 212 -10.46 12.02 -17.20
CA GLU A 212 -11.54 13.01 -17.31
C GLU A 212 -12.76 12.60 -16.48
N GLU A 213 -13.12 11.32 -16.47
CA GLU A 213 -14.30 10.86 -15.72
C GLU A 213 -14.03 10.60 -14.23
N THR A 214 -12.84 10.11 -13.88
CA THR A 214 -12.54 9.67 -12.50
C THR A 214 -11.71 10.67 -11.70
N GLY A 215 -11.10 11.67 -12.34
CA GLY A 215 -10.15 12.59 -11.71
C GLY A 215 -8.82 11.96 -11.28
N LEU A 216 -8.58 10.68 -11.61
CA LEU A 216 -7.36 9.96 -11.19
C LEU A 216 -6.12 10.44 -11.95
N ASN A 217 -4.97 10.42 -11.27
CA ASN A 217 -3.69 10.73 -11.89
C ASN A 217 -3.30 9.65 -12.92
N ARG A 218 -2.77 10.06 -14.09
CA ARG A 218 -2.29 9.17 -15.16
C ARG A 218 -1.40 8.02 -14.67
N THR A 219 -0.50 8.27 -13.73
CA THR A 219 0.41 7.23 -13.17
C THR A 219 -0.38 6.13 -12.46
N ARG A 220 -1.42 6.51 -11.70
CA ARG A 220 -2.29 5.56 -11.00
C ARG A 220 -3.15 4.77 -11.97
N ILE A 221 -3.63 5.42 -13.02
CA ILE A 221 -4.42 4.78 -14.08
C ILE A 221 -3.57 3.74 -14.82
N LYS A 222 -2.36 4.09 -15.24
CA LYS A 222 -1.44 3.16 -15.91
C LYS A 222 -1.09 1.97 -15.02
N TYR A 223 -0.84 2.21 -13.73
CA TYR A 223 -0.59 1.13 -12.78
C TYR A 223 -1.79 0.17 -12.67
N ALA A 224 -2.99 0.71 -12.56
CA ALA A 224 -4.21 -0.11 -12.46
C ALA A 224 -4.49 -0.89 -13.76
N ILE A 225 -4.30 -0.28 -14.93
CA ILE A 225 -4.42 -0.98 -16.23
C ILE A 225 -3.42 -2.14 -16.30
N ASN A 226 -2.16 -1.93 -15.92
CA ASN A 226 -1.18 -3.02 -15.87
C ASN A 226 -1.61 -4.15 -14.93
N LYS A 227 -2.20 -3.82 -13.78
CA LYS A 227 -2.74 -4.85 -12.88
C LYS A 227 -3.93 -5.60 -13.45
N LEU A 228 -4.79 -4.94 -14.24
CA LEU A 228 -5.88 -5.60 -14.93
C LEU A 228 -5.38 -6.49 -16.09
N ILE A 229 -4.25 -6.15 -16.70
CA ILE A 229 -3.55 -7.03 -17.65
C ILE A 229 -2.96 -8.25 -16.93
N ASP A 230 -2.26 -8.05 -15.81
CA ASP A 230 -1.70 -9.14 -15.00
C ASP A 230 -2.79 -10.15 -14.57
N ASN A 231 -3.99 -9.65 -14.28
CA ASN A 231 -5.13 -10.46 -13.86
C ASN A 231 -5.92 -11.09 -15.03
N GLY A 232 -5.53 -10.84 -16.28
CA GLY A 232 -6.19 -11.40 -17.47
C GLY A 232 -7.50 -10.73 -17.88
N ASN A 233 -7.90 -9.61 -17.25
CA ASN A 233 -9.10 -8.86 -17.62
C ASN A 233 -8.87 -8.03 -18.89
N LEU A 234 -7.63 -7.62 -19.14
CA LEU A 234 -7.20 -6.86 -20.31
C LEU A 234 -6.01 -7.56 -20.98
N SER A 235 -5.80 -7.27 -22.26
CA SER A 235 -4.58 -7.66 -22.97
C SER A 235 -3.95 -6.44 -23.66
N LYS A 236 -2.62 -6.46 -23.82
CA LYS A 236 -1.85 -5.35 -24.38
C LYS A 236 -1.12 -5.79 -25.64
N THR A 237 -1.25 -5.00 -26.70
CA THR A 237 -0.58 -5.23 -27.98
C THR A 237 0.19 -3.97 -28.39
N ILE A 238 1.38 -4.13 -28.97
CA ILE A 238 2.19 -3.01 -29.47
C ILE A 238 2.15 -3.03 -31.00
N SER A 239 1.73 -1.92 -31.60
CA SER A 239 1.73 -1.75 -33.05
C SER A 239 3.18 -1.70 -33.58
N SER A 240 3.56 -2.67 -34.40
CA SER A 240 4.90 -2.73 -35.01
C SER A 240 5.21 -1.55 -35.94
N LYS A 241 4.17 -0.89 -36.46
CA LYS A 241 4.30 0.27 -37.38
C LYS A 241 4.40 1.61 -36.66
N THR A 242 3.68 1.77 -35.54
CA THR A 242 3.56 3.08 -34.86
C THR A 242 4.19 3.10 -33.46
N GLN A 243 4.65 1.96 -32.95
CA GLN A 243 5.10 1.78 -31.56
C GLN A 243 4.05 2.20 -30.51
N GLU A 244 2.79 2.30 -30.91
CA GLU A 244 1.69 2.65 -30.02
C GLU A 244 1.18 1.41 -29.28
N GLU A 245 0.85 1.59 -28.01
CA GLU A 245 0.28 0.56 -27.16
C GLU A 245 -1.24 0.57 -27.24
N TYR A 246 -1.84 -0.58 -27.54
CA TYR A 246 -3.28 -0.81 -27.58
C TYR A 246 -3.69 -1.75 -26.45
N ILE A 247 -4.79 -1.41 -25.79
CA ILE A 247 -5.43 -2.21 -24.75
C ILE A 247 -6.68 -2.86 -25.33
N HIS A 248 -6.77 -4.17 -25.22
CA HIS A 248 -7.90 -4.99 -25.62
C HIS A 248 -8.65 -5.47 -24.38
N ILE A 249 -9.98 -5.45 -24.44
CA ILE A 249 -10.84 -5.84 -23.33
C ILE A 249 -11.30 -7.27 -23.55
N ASN A 250 -10.96 -8.16 -22.62
CA ASN A 250 -11.25 -9.59 -22.70
C ASN A 250 -12.69 -9.91 -22.26
#